data_AF-A0A5D2DV31-F1
#
_entry.id   AF-A0A5D2DV31-F1
#
_cell.length_a   1.000
_cell.length_b   1.000
_cell.length_c   1.000
_cell.angle_alpha   90.00
_cell.angle_beta   90.00
_cell.angle_gamma   90.00
#
_symmetry.space_group_name_H-M   'P 1'
#
loop_
_entity.id
_entity.type
_entity.pdbx_description
1 polymer ?
#
loop_
_entity_poly.entity_id
_entity_poly.type
_entity_poly.pdbx_seq_one_letter_code
_entity_poly.pdbx_strand_id
1 'polypeptide(L)'
;MAMFFKGDKVEVCSKEEGFLGSYYQAKILSPLNDNTVYRVQYKNLVEEEDQTRPLVEIVSADEVRPVPPPVTFTKATQVFHYLDSVDAFDNDGWWVGKITGRLGSKYWVYFETTRDEIAYPVSRLRHHLEWRDGHWILANDTFF
;
A
#
# COMPACT_ATOMS: atom_id res chain seq x y z
N MET A 1 -5.07 13.32 -13.11
CA MET A 1 -4.70 11.90 -13.04
C MET A 1 -3.20 11.79 -13.29
N ALA A 2 -2.45 11.04 -12.47
CA ALA A 2 -1.08 10.70 -12.82
C ALA A 2 -1.09 9.76 -14.03
N MET A 3 -0.14 9.92 -14.94
CA MET A 3 0.06 9.02 -16.07
C MET A 3 1.29 8.16 -15.80
N PHE A 4 1.17 6.86 -16.05
CA PHE A 4 2.26 5.91 -15.83
C PHE A 4 2.71 5.27 -17.14
N PHE A 5 4.01 5.01 -17.25
CA PHE A 5 4.63 4.45 -18.43
C PHE A 5 5.28 3.10 -18.14
N LYS A 6 5.53 2.33 -19.20
CA LYS A 6 6.23 1.05 -19.09
C LYS A 6 7.53 1.22 -18.31
N GLY A 7 7.69 0.44 -17.25
CA GLY A 7 8.85 0.51 -16.38
C GLY A 7 8.59 1.12 -15.02
N ASP A 8 7.57 1.98 -14.91
CA ASP A 8 7.26 2.67 -13.67
C ASP A 8 6.90 1.70 -12.55
N LYS A 9 7.42 1.98 -11.35
CA LYS A 9 7.06 1.28 -10.14
C LYS A 9 5.86 1.99 -9.53
N VAL A 10 4.85 1.20 -9.20
CA VAL A 10 3.56 1.68 -8.69
C VAL A 10 3.11 0.81 -7.52
N GLU A 11 2.09 1.29 -6.82
CA GLU A 11 1.27 0.46 -5.94
C GLU A 11 -0.14 0.35 -6.54
N VAL A 12 -0.70 -0.86 -6.50
CA VAL A 12 -2.08 -1.15 -6.92
C VAL A 12 -2.95 -1.26 -5.67
N CYS A 13 -4.01 -0.47 -5.63
CA CYS A 13 -5.04 -0.43 -4.60
C CYS A 13 -6.19 -1.34 -5.04
N SER A 14 -6.27 -2.55 -4.50
CA SER A 14 -7.34 -3.47 -4.90
C SER A 14 -8.70 -3.00 -4.40
N LYS A 15 -9.69 -3.04 -5.29
CA LYS A 15 -11.11 -2.80 -4.97
C LYS A 15 -11.90 -4.08 -4.73
N GLU A 16 -11.26 -5.23 -4.83
CA GLU A 16 -11.88 -6.51 -4.62
C GLU A 16 -12.19 -6.73 -3.13
N GLU A 17 -13.34 -7.35 -2.85
CA GLU A 17 -13.71 -7.74 -1.49
C GLU A 17 -12.63 -8.66 -0.90
N GLY A 18 -12.25 -8.42 0.35
CA GLY A 18 -11.13 -9.12 1.00
C GLY A 18 -9.76 -8.46 0.77
N PHE A 19 -9.61 -7.60 -0.24
CA PHE A 19 -8.39 -6.83 -0.50
C PHE A 19 -8.55 -5.32 -0.29
N LEU A 20 -9.73 -4.87 0.13
CA LEU A 20 -9.99 -3.47 0.45
C LEU A 20 -9.00 -2.94 1.50
N GLY A 21 -8.35 -1.82 1.18
CA GLY A 21 -7.32 -1.21 2.04
C GLY A 21 -5.93 -1.82 1.88
N SER A 22 -5.70 -2.64 0.86
CA SER A 22 -4.38 -3.18 0.52
C SER A 22 -3.71 -2.41 -0.62
N TYR A 23 -2.38 -2.35 -0.58
CA TYR A 23 -1.52 -1.82 -1.63
C TYR A 23 -0.44 -2.83 -2.00
N TYR A 24 -0.47 -3.28 -3.24
CA TYR A 24 0.49 -4.25 -3.76
C TYR A 24 1.51 -3.57 -4.68
N GLN A 25 2.80 -3.82 -4.43
CA GLN A 25 3.86 -3.28 -5.28
C GLN A 25 3.82 -3.94 -6.66
N ALA A 26 3.83 -3.12 -7.70
CA ALA A 26 3.80 -3.60 -9.08
C ALA A 26 4.68 -2.74 -10.00
N LYS A 27 4.85 -3.24 -11.23
CA LYS A 27 5.54 -2.55 -12.32
C LYS A 27 4.59 -2.46 -13.52
N ILE A 28 4.53 -1.28 -14.14
CA ILE A 28 3.76 -1.08 -15.37
C ILE A 28 4.46 -1.81 -16.51
N LEU A 29 3.73 -2.72 -17.17
CA LEU A 29 4.17 -3.38 -18.40
C LEU A 29 3.76 -2.58 -19.64
N SER A 30 2.54 -2.04 -19.65
CA SER A 30 2.03 -1.18 -20.71
C SER A 30 0.77 -0.43 -20.29
N PRO A 31 0.62 0.85 -20.66
CA PRO A 31 -0.69 1.50 -20.67
C PRO A 31 -1.57 0.93 -21.78
N LEU A 32 -2.88 0.92 -21.57
CA LEU A 32 -3.89 0.46 -22.52
C LEU A 32 -5.07 1.46 -22.54
N ASN A 33 -5.89 1.41 -23.59
CA ASN A 33 -7.12 2.22 -23.73
C ASN A 33 -6.92 3.70 -23.35
N ASP A 34 -5.99 4.37 -24.04
CA ASP A 34 -5.63 5.78 -23.77
C ASP A 34 -5.26 6.08 -22.30
N ASN A 35 -4.61 5.13 -21.63
CA ASN A 35 -4.16 5.20 -20.23
C ASN A 35 -5.30 5.14 -19.19
N THR A 36 -6.47 4.60 -19.57
CA THR A 36 -7.57 4.35 -18.64
C THR A 36 -7.39 3.05 -17.85
N VAL A 37 -6.59 2.11 -18.36
CA VAL A 37 -6.21 0.88 -17.66
C VAL A 37 -4.74 0.55 -17.91
N TYR A 38 -4.13 -0.19 -16.99
CA TYR A 38 -2.71 -0.56 -17.05
C TYR A 38 -2.55 -2.06 -16.94
N ARG A 39 -1.70 -2.64 -17.78
CA ARG A 39 -1.19 -4.00 -17.56
C ARG A 39 -0.03 -3.93 -16.58
N VAL A 40 -0.19 -4.54 -15.41
CA VAL A 40 0.76 -4.48 -14.28
C VAL A 40 1.31 -5.87 -13.98
N GLN A 41 2.58 -5.93 -13.58
CA GLN A 41 3.20 -7.13 -13.03
C GLN A 41 3.46 -6.89 -11.54
N TYR A 42 2.89 -7.72 -10.68
CA TYR A 42 3.12 -7.64 -9.25
C TYR A 42 4.53 -8.09 -8.89
N LYS A 43 5.07 -7.50 -7.82
CA LYS A 43 6.40 -7.80 -7.33
C LYS A 43 6.44 -9.07 -6.46
N ASN A 44 5.43 -9.24 -5.62
CA ASN A 44 5.40 -10.29 -4.59
C ASN A 44 4.27 -11.31 -4.81
N LEU A 45 3.35 -11.07 -5.75
CA LEU A 45 2.26 -12.00 -6.07
C LEU A 45 2.63 -12.87 -7.27
N VAL A 46 2.14 -14.10 -7.28
CA VAL A 46 2.41 -15.12 -8.30
C VAL A 46 1.11 -15.68 -8.88
N GLU A 47 1.18 -16.27 -10.08
CA GLU A 47 0.04 -16.95 -10.71
C GLU A 47 -0.39 -18.17 -9.88
N GLU A 48 -1.70 -18.45 -9.83
CA GLU A 48 -2.23 -19.60 -9.07
C GLU A 48 -1.78 -20.94 -9.67
N GLU A 49 -1.80 -21.05 -11.00
CA GLU A 49 -1.43 -22.27 -11.73
C GLU A 49 0.09 -22.51 -11.74
N ASP A 50 0.89 -21.45 -11.69
CA ASP A 50 2.34 -21.49 -11.69
C ASP A 50 2.93 -20.46 -10.71
N GLN A 51 3.13 -20.90 -9.47
CA GLN A 51 3.68 -20.08 -8.39
C GLN A 51 5.14 -19.63 -8.61
N THR A 52 5.79 -20.02 -9.72
CA THR A 52 7.10 -19.49 -10.10
C THR A 52 7.00 -18.22 -10.94
N ARG A 53 5.82 -17.93 -11.48
CA ARG A 53 5.57 -16.81 -12.38
C ARG A 53 4.89 -15.66 -11.64
N PRO A 54 5.39 -14.42 -11.76
CA PRO A 54 4.74 -13.26 -11.17
C PRO A 54 3.34 -13.04 -11.75
N LEU A 55 2.39 -12.68 -10.89
CA LEU A 55 1.02 -12.35 -11.30
C LEU A 55 1.01 -11.11 -12.19
N VAL A 56 0.23 -11.17 -13.27
CA VAL A 56 0.02 -10.05 -14.20
C VAL A 56 -1.46 -9.82 -14.41
N GLU A 57 -1.90 -8.58 -14.21
CA GLU A 57 -3.30 -8.18 -14.31
C GLU A 57 -3.48 -6.93 -15.16
N ILE A 58 -4.73 -6.67 -15.55
CA ILE A 58 -5.17 -5.39 -16.11
C ILE A 58 -5.99 -4.69 -15.03
N VAL A 59 -5.53 -3.53 -14.58
CA VAL A 59 -6.15 -2.75 -13.50
C VAL A 59 -6.57 -1.37 -13.98
N SER A 60 -7.58 -0.79 -13.36
CA SER A 60 -8.06 0.56 -13.71
C SER A 60 -7.05 1.62 -13.29
N ALA A 61 -6.99 2.74 -14.02
CA ALA A 61 -6.07 3.83 -13.71
C ALA A 61 -6.26 4.44 -12.31
N ASP A 62 -7.48 4.37 -11.76
CA ASP A 62 -7.80 4.84 -10.42
C ASP A 62 -7.45 3.84 -9.30
N GLU A 63 -7.05 2.63 -9.65
CA GLU A 63 -6.45 1.65 -8.73
C GLU A 63 -4.92 1.81 -8.64
N VAL A 64 -4.31 2.66 -9.47
CA VAL A 64 -2.85 2.79 -9.53
C VAL A 64 -2.40 4.13 -8.93
N ARG A 65 -1.42 4.05 -8.03
CA ARG A 65 -0.71 5.23 -7.49
C ARG A 65 0.81 5.06 -7.61
N PRO A 66 1.60 6.15 -7.55
CA PRO A 66 3.05 6.01 -7.48
C PRO A 66 3.46 5.25 -6.21
N VAL A 67 4.70 4.76 -6.15
CA VAL A 67 5.21 4.24 -4.86
C VAL A 67 5.37 5.41 -3.88
N PRO A 68 4.90 5.29 -2.62
CA PRO A 68 5.10 6.32 -1.61
C PRO A 68 6.59 6.65 -1.43
N PRO A 69 6.95 7.92 -1.21
CA PRO A 69 8.34 8.30 -1.01
C PRO A 69 8.91 7.54 0.19
N PRO A 70 10.19 7.14 0.15
CA PRO A 70 10.85 6.61 1.33
C PRO A 70 10.77 7.68 2.41
N VAL A 71 10.14 7.36 3.56
CA VAL A 71 10.15 8.26 4.70
C VAL A 71 11.62 8.49 5.06
N THR A 72 12.07 9.74 5.08
CA THR A 72 13.45 10.07 5.42
C THR A 72 13.71 9.54 6.83
N PHE A 73 14.52 8.49 6.89
CA PHE A 73 14.73 7.68 8.09
C PHE A 73 15.49 8.51 9.13
N THR A 74 14.76 9.12 10.06
CA THR A 74 15.32 9.48 11.35
C THR A 74 14.64 8.59 12.38
N LYS A 75 15.35 8.18 13.44
CA LYS A 75 14.75 7.37 14.52
C LYS A 75 13.51 8.05 15.16
N ALA A 76 13.37 9.37 15.02
CA ALA A 76 12.23 10.13 15.48
C ALA A 76 11.00 10.00 14.55
N THR A 77 11.16 9.76 13.24
CA THR A 77 10.06 9.60 12.28
C THR A 77 9.45 8.19 12.26
N GLN A 78 10.03 7.24 13.02
CA GLN A 78 9.58 5.85 13.12
C GLN A 78 8.82 5.52 14.41
N VAL A 79 8.52 6.55 15.21
CA VAL A 79 7.61 6.41 16.34
C VAL A 79 6.19 6.59 15.82
N PHE A 80 5.35 5.60 16.08
CA PHE A 80 3.92 5.68 15.87
C PHE A 80 3.20 5.99 17.18
N HIS A 81 2.13 6.77 17.09
CA HIS A 81 1.26 7.18 18.18
C HIS A 81 -0.10 6.47 18.08
N TYR A 82 -0.83 6.46 19.19
CA TYR A 82 -2.18 5.90 19.23
C TYR A 82 -3.08 6.61 18.20
N LEU A 83 -3.82 5.82 17.43
CA LEU A 83 -4.66 6.21 16.29
C LEU A 83 -3.92 6.70 15.04
N ASP A 84 -2.59 6.65 14.99
CA ASP A 84 -1.89 6.90 13.73
C ASP A 84 -2.34 5.90 12.66
N SER A 85 -2.67 6.42 11.48
CA SER A 85 -2.90 5.61 10.29
C SER A 85 -1.56 5.10 9.76
N VAL A 86 -1.43 3.79 9.63
CA VAL A 86 -0.22 3.11 9.17
C VAL A 86 -0.55 2.10 8.08
N ASP A 87 0.43 1.77 7.26
CA ASP A 87 0.39 0.56 6.46
C ASP A 87 1.24 -0.53 7.13
N ALA A 88 0.65 -1.70 7.37
CA ALA A 88 1.36 -2.89 7.82
C ALA A 88 1.66 -3.80 6.63
N PHE A 89 2.94 -4.19 6.47
CA PHE A 89 3.31 -5.15 5.45
C PHE A 89 2.89 -6.55 5.90
N ASP A 90 1.93 -7.18 5.24
CA ASP A 90 1.51 -8.56 5.44
C ASP A 90 0.85 -9.17 4.21
N ASN A 91 0.86 -10.49 4.09
CA ASN A 91 0.35 -11.21 2.90
C ASN A 91 0.80 -10.55 1.58
N ASP A 92 2.12 -10.29 1.48
CA ASP A 92 2.80 -9.71 0.31
C ASP A 92 2.40 -8.29 -0.11
N GLY A 93 1.53 -7.64 0.65
CA GLY A 93 1.02 -6.28 0.44
C GLY A 93 1.15 -5.38 1.66
N TRP A 94 0.80 -4.10 1.49
CA TRP A 94 0.70 -3.10 2.56
C TRP A 94 -0.76 -2.87 2.91
N TRP A 95 -1.15 -3.07 4.16
CA TRP A 95 -2.53 -3.01 4.62
C TRP A 95 -2.76 -1.82 5.55
N VAL A 96 -3.75 -0.99 5.23
CA VAL A 96 -4.11 0.17 6.05
C VAL A 96 -4.70 -0.30 7.37
N GLY A 97 -4.15 0.22 8.46
CA GLY A 97 -4.69 0.03 9.80
C GLY A 97 -4.38 1.22 10.71
N LYS A 98 -4.83 1.11 11.96
CA LYS A 98 -4.61 2.13 12.98
C LYS A 98 -3.86 1.56 14.15
N ILE A 99 -2.94 2.34 14.71
CA ILE A 99 -2.19 1.96 15.89
C ILE A 99 -3.11 1.99 17.12
N THR A 100 -3.24 0.88 17.82
CA THR A 100 -4.06 0.76 19.03
C THR A 100 -3.24 0.57 20.30
N GLY A 101 -1.97 0.23 20.17
CA GLY A 101 -1.10 0.07 21.31
C GLY A 101 0.33 -0.26 20.95
N ARG A 102 1.17 -0.39 21.99
CA ARG A 102 2.57 -0.77 21.87
C ARG A 102 2.93 -1.74 22.97
N LEU A 103 3.62 -2.82 22.61
CA LEU A 103 4.19 -3.79 23.54
C LEU A 103 5.67 -4.01 23.20
N GLY A 104 6.55 -3.43 24.01
CA GLY A 104 8.00 -3.46 23.76
C GLY A 104 8.39 -2.80 22.43
N SER A 105 8.90 -3.60 21.49
CA SER A 105 9.34 -3.17 20.17
C SER A 105 8.29 -3.34 19.06
N LYS A 106 7.09 -3.86 19.40
CA LYS A 106 5.99 -4.06 18.46
C LYS A 106 4.86 -3.09 18.72
N TYR A 107 4.12 -2.78 17.66
CA TYR A 107 2.90 -1.99 17.68
C TYR A 107 1.70 -2.86 17.32
N TRP A 108 0.62 -2.72 18.05
CA TRP A 108 -0.68 -3.30 17.71
C TRP A 108 -1.35 -2.43 16.65
N VAL A 109 -1.79 -3.07 15.57
CA VAL A 109 -2.49 -2.44 14.45
C VAL A 109 -3.85 -3.09 14.34
N TYR A 110 -4.89 -2.26 14.35
CA TYR A 110 -6.28 -2.65 14.11
C TYR A 110 -6.66 -2.40 12.65
N PHE A 111 -7.26 -3.40 12.01
CA PHE A 111 -7.72 -3.35 10.63
C PHE A 111 -9.25 -3.21 10.60
N GLU A 112 -9.75 -2.08 10.12
CA GLU A 112 -11.20 -1.80 10.16
C GLU A 112 -12.04 -2.77 9.31
N THR A 113 -11.48 -3.24 8.19
CA THR A 113 -12.17 -4.12 7.24
C THR A 113 -12.38 -5.53 7.78
N THR A 114 -11.38 -6.10 8.47
CA THR A 114 -11.45 -7.47 9.01
C THR A 114 -11.78 -7.52 10.51
N ARG A 115 -11.63 -6.39 11.22
CA ARG A 115 -11.69 -6.26 12.69
C ARG A 115 -10.58 -7.00 13.44
N ASP A 116 -9.51 -7.37 12.75
CA ASP A 116 -8.35 -7.98 13.37
C ASP A 116 -7.49 -6.95 14.09
N GLU A 117 -6.80 -7.38 15.14
CA GLU A 117 -5.78 -6.61 15.83
C GLU A 117 -4.50 -7.45 15.92
N ILE A 118 -3.43 -6.99 15.27
CA ILE A 118 -2.20 -7.78 15.07
C ILE A 118 -0.96 -6.95 15.45
N ALA A 119 0.00 -7.58 16.12
CA ALA A 119 1.22 -6.94 16.57
C ALA A 119 2.37 -7.05 15.53
N TYR A 120 2.81 -5.91 14.99
CA TYR A 120 3.90 -5.84 14.00
C TYR A 120 5.17 -5.21 14.57
N PRO A 121 6.37 -5.66 14.15
CA PRO A 121 7.60 -4.92 14.40
C PRO A 121 7.63 -3.65 13.54
N VAL A 122 8.34 -2.61 14.02
CA VAL A 122 8.51 -1.32 13.32
C VAL A 122 9.01 -1.50 11.87
N SER A 123 9.82 -2.53 11.59
CA SER A 123 10.34 -2.80 10.24
C SER A 123 9.28 -3.24 9.22
N ARG A 124 8.08 -3.61 9.69
CA ARG A 124 6.93 -3.96 8.84
C ARG A 124 5.86 -2.86 8.81
N LEU A 125 6.16 -1.68 9.37
CA LEU A 125 5.23 -0.57 9.43
C LEU A 125 5.79 0.64 8.67
N ARG A 126 4.90 1.38 8.03
CA ARG A 126 5.14 2.74 7.52
C ARG A 126 3.93 3.61 7.82
N HIS A 127 4.14 4.93 7.89
CA HIS A 127 3.01 5.87 7.97
C HIS A 127 2.15 5.73 6.72
N HIS A 128 0.83 5.75 6.90
CA HIS A 128 -0.10 5.71 5.78
C HIS A 128 -0.06 7.06 5.06
N LEU A 129 0.22 7.00 3.75
CA LEU A 129 0.17 8.15 2.86
C LEU A 129 -0.91 7.94 1.82
N GLU A 130 -1.71 8.98 1.58
CA GLU A 130 -2.65 9.00 0.49
C GLU A 130 -2.08 9.80 -0.69
N TRP A 131 -2.43 9.35 -1.90
CA TRP A 131 -2.11 10.06 -3.13
C TRP A 131 -3.34 10.85 -3.59
N ARG A 132 -3.31 12.17 -3.44
CA ARG A 132 -4.39 13.07 -3.85
C ARG A 132 -3.83 14.22 -4.68
N ASP A 133 -4.49 14.53 -5.80
CA ASP A 133 -4.15 15.67 -6.67
C ASP A 133 -2.66 15.81 -7.03
N GLY A 134 -1.98 14.69 -7.26
CA GLY A 134 -0.57 14.68 -7.65
C GLY A 134 0.42 14.83 -6.50
N HIS A 135 -0.02 14.72 -5.24
CA HIS A 135 0.82 14.89 -4.06
C HIS A 135 0.55 13.79 -3.02
N TRP A 136 1.57 13.51 -2.20
CA TRP A 136 1.46 12.61 -1.05
C TRP A 136 1.05 13.40 0.19
N ILE A 137 0.01 12.94 0.87
CA ILE A 137 -0.48 13.53 2.12
C ILE A 137 -0.46 12.48 3.25
N LEU A 138 -0.14 12.90 4.47
CA LEU A 138 -0.30 12.06 5.65
C LEU A 138 -1.78 11.96 5.98
N ALA A 139 -2.29 10.73 6.17
CA ALA A 139 -3.70 10.53 6.43
C ALA A 139 -4.18 11.07 7.79
N ASN A 140 -3.24 11.36 8.71
CA ASN A 140 -3.55 11.98 10.00
C ASN A 140 -3.83 13.49 9.92
N ASP A 141 -3.59 14.15 8.77
CA ASP A 141 -3.76 15.60 8.59
C ASP A 141 -5.17 16.02 8.15
N THR A 142 -6.22 15.22 8.41
CA THR A 142 -7.60 15.72 8.34
C THR A 142 -7.88 16.63 9.54
N PHE A 143 -7.38 17.86 9.47
CA PHE A 143 -7.99 18.98 10.17
C PHE A 143 -9.37 19.23 9.52
N PHE A 144 -10.43 18.99 10.28
CA PHE A 144 -11.71 19.65 10.06
C PHE A 144 -11.62 21.12 10.48
#